data_AF-A0A0D6LEA8-F1
#
_entry.id   AF-A0A0D6LEA8-F1
#
_cell.length_a   1.000
_cell.length_b   1.000
_cell.length_c   1.000
_cell.angle_alpha   90.00
_cell.angle_beta   90.00
_cell.angle_gamma   90.00
#
_symmetry.space_group_name_H-M   'P 1'
#
loop_
_entity.id
_entity.type
_entity.pdbx_description
1 polymer ?
#
loop_
_entity_poly.entity_id
_entity_poly.type
_entity_poly.pdbx_seq_one_letter_code
_entity_poly.pdbx_strand_id
1 'polypeptide(L)'
;TMAAEVRRDSFKTFWDKYSDKPDTNSMMLNQTANDLEASDRAEILSSLPILTNKDVVDIGAGIGRFTTVLAETARWVHSTDFIESFIAKNQERNAHLGNISYQIGDAVNLQMEEKRWGGQAFPTVPAELTRSNNWRQVHWLTKKVSADGDEETTINDLLKLFSQTWYAEQVAWDAKLDNEKYVWTDKFRFGWNESLASSIEYWRQRDASFDCLIGTELLSTNDDDSIRRVASIMKPEAKVVLLEPVDDVAEQPIKE
;
A
#
# COMPACT_ATOMS: atom_id res chain seq x y z
N THR A 1 1.15 -25.09 20.92
CA THR A 1 1.50 -23.85 20.19
C THR A 1 2.99 -23.85 19.94
N MET A 2 3.48 -23.69 18.71
CA MET A 2 4.93 -23.52 18.48
C MET A 2 5.41 -22.22 19.13
N ALA A 3 6.57 -22.25 19.80
CA ALA A 3 7.18 -21.06 20.37
C ALA A 3 7.45 -19.99 19.29
N ALA A 4 7.38 -18.71 19.67
CA ALA A 4 7.54 -17.59 18.74
C ALA A 4 8.91 -17.59 18.05
N GLU A 5 9.97 -17.94 18.80
CA GLU A 5 11.35 -18.08 18.29
C GLU A 5 11.45 -19.17 17.22
N VAL A 6 10.87 -20.35 17.44
CA VAL A 6 10.86 -21.44 16.45
C VAL A 6 10.16 -21.02 15.15
N ARG A 7 9.10 -20.20 15.25
CA ARG A 7 8.45 -19.63 14.06
C ARG A 7 9.32 -18.58 13.37
N ARG A 8 9.99 -17.69 14.11
CA ARG A 8 10.90 -16.68 13.57
C ARG A 8 12.07 -17.32 12.82
N ASP A 9 12.71 -18.33 13.41
CA ASP A 9 13.80 -19.07 12.78
C ASP A 9 13.36 -19.80 11.52
N SER A 10 12.10 -20.25 11.44
CA SER A 10 11.58 -20.89 10.23
C SER A 10 11.54 -19.92 9.03
N PHE A 11 11.22 -18.63 9.26
CA PHE A 11 11.28 -17.61 8.21
C PHE A 11 12.72 -17.29 7.79
N LYS A 12 13.63 -17.16 8.76
CA LYS A 12 15.06 -16.96 8.47
C LYS A 12 15.62 -18.13 7.66
N THR A 13 15.35 -19.36 8.09
CA THR A 13 15.76 -20.58 7.38
C THR A 13 15.17 -20.66 5.98
N PHE A 14 13.95 -20.19 5.77
CA PHE A 14 13.34 -20.13 4.44
C PHE A 14 14.12 -19.18 3.52
N TRP A 15 14.41 -17.96 3.97
CA TRP A 15 15.11 -16.97 3.18
C TRP A 15 16.60 -17.29 2.97
N ASP A 16 17.23 -18.00 3.91
CA ASP A 16 18.61 -18.48 3.76
C ASP A 16 18.80 -19.42 2.55
N LYS A 17 17.74 -20.12 2.10
CA LYS A 17 17.77 -20.96 0.89
C LYS A 17 18.02 -20.18 -0.40
N TYR A 18 17.85 -18.86 -0.36
CA TYR A 18 18.04 -17.96 -1.50
C TYR A 18 19.28 -17.08 -1.35
N SER A 19 20.03 -17.23 -0.25
CA SER A 19 21.20 -16.40 0.08
C SER A 19 22.35 -16.55 -0.93
N ASP A 20 22.42 -17.68 -1.64
CA ASP A 20 23.39 -17.96 -2.72
C ASP A 20 23.04 -17.27 -4.04
N LYS A 21 21.81 -16.76 -4.17
CA LYS A 21 21.29 -16.08 -5.37
C LYS A 21 20.72 -14.71 -5.01
N PRO A 22 21.58 -13.74 -4.64
CA PRO A 22 21.15 -12.38 -4.33
C PRO A 22 20.77 -11.63 -5.61
N ASP A 23 19.67 -12.01 -6.22
CA ASP A 23 19.15 -11.44 -7.46
C ASP A 23 17.63 -11.16 -7.38
N THR A 24 17.12 -10.53 -8.42
CA THR A 24 15.70 -10.16 -8.50
C THR A 24 14.76 -11.38 -8.47
N ASN A 25 15.19 -12.53 -8.99
CA ASN A 25 14.36 -13.74 -8.97
C ASN A 25 14.10 -14.21 -7.54
N SER A 26 15.13 -14.16 -6.68
CA SER A 26 14.98 -14.45 -5.24
C SER A 26 14.11 -13.41 -4.52
N MET A 27 14.22 -12.12 -4.86
CA MET A 27 13.40 -11.07 -4.24
C MET A 27 11.91 -11.20 -4.55
N MET A 28 11.57 -11.62 -5.77
CA MET A 28 10.18 -11.76 -6.21
C MET A 28 9.68 -13.21 -6.12
N LEU A 29 10.54 -14.14 -5.68
CA LEU A 29 10.30 -15.60 -5.70
C LEU A 29 9.74 -16.08 -7.05
N ASN A 30 10.29 -15.55 -8.14
CA ASN A 30 9.79 -15.73 -9.50
C ASN A 30 10.94 -16.00 -10.48
N GLN A 31 10.81 -17.05 -11.31
CA GLN A 31 11.86 -17.46 -12.26
C GLN A 31 12.07 -16.47 -13.42
N THR A 32 11.06 -15.65 -13.71
CA THR A 32 11.06 -14.64 -14.78
C THR A 32 10.87 -13.24 -14.21
N ALA A 33 11.46 -12.96 -13.04
CA ALA A 33 11.25 -11.70 -12.35
C ALA A 33 11.74 -10.47 -13.14
N ASN A 34 12.72 -10.65 -14.05
CA ASN A 34 13.19 -9.59 -14.94
C ASN A 34 12.09 -9.00 -15.82
N ASP A 35 11.04 -9.76 -16.12
CA ASP A 35 9.91 -9.26 -16.92
C ASP A 35 9.06 -8.27 -16.10
N LEU A 36 9.06 -8.40 -14.78
CA LEU A 36 8.11 -7.78 -13.86
C LEU A 36 8.76 -6.65 -13.04
N GLU A 37 10.02 -6.82 -12.66
CA GLU A 37 10.75 -5.99 -11.69
C GLU A 37 10.64 -4.50 -11.94
N ALA A 38 10.89 -4.07 -13.18
CA ALA A 38 10.96 -2.66 -13.50
C ALA A 38 9.58 -1.99 -13.43
N SER A 39 8.53 -2.66 -13.94
CA SER A 39 7.15 -2.14 -13.87
C SER A 39 6.62 -2.17 -12.44
N ASP A 40 6.83 -3.26 -11.72
CA ASP A 40 6.45 -3.41 -10.31
C ASP A 40 7.09 -2.30 -9.46
N ARG A 41 8.41 -2.13 -9.61
CA ARG A 41 9.14 -1.10 -8.88
C ARG A 41 8.64 0.30 -9.20
N ALA A 42 8.40 0.60 -10.47
CA ALA A 42 7.88 1.90 -10.89
C ALA A 42 6.47 2.17 -10.34
N GLU A 43 5.57 1.18 -10.35
CA GLU A 43 4.21 1.31 -9.82
C GLU A 43 4.23 1.64 -8.32
N ILE A 44 5.05 0.93 -7.55
CA ILE A 44 5.23 1.20 -6.11
C ILE A 44 5.86 2.57 -5.86
N LEU A 45 6.98 2.91 -6.52
CA LEU A 45 7.65 4.18 -6.28
C LEU A 45 6.81 5.38 -6.70
N SER A 46 5.98 5.24 -7.73
CA SER A 46 5.03 6.28 -8.17
C SER A 46 3.88 6.51 -7.18
N SER A 47 3.64 5.58 -6.24
CA SER A 47 2.63 5.76 -5.20
C SER A 47 3.14 6.56 -4.00
N LEU A 48 4.46 6.64 -3.82
CA LEU A 48 5.11 7.32 -2.70
C LEU A 48 5.06 8.85 -2.83
N PRO A 49 5.05 9.59 -1.71
CA PRO A 49 5.17 11.05 -1.75
C PRO A 49 6.58 11.48 -2.13
N ILE A 50 6.74 12.76 -2.50
CA ILE A 50 8.06 13.37 -2.71
C ILE A 50 8.93 13.18 -1.46
N LEU A 51 10.15 12.66 -1.66
CA LEU A 51 11.08 12.29 -0.58
C LEU A 51 12.19 13.33 -0.34
N THR A 52 12.24 14.41 -1.12
CA THR A 52 13.24 15.46 -0.96
C THR A 52 13.33 15.96 0.48
N ASN A 53 14.55 15.95 1.04
CA ASN A 53 14.86 16.32 2.42
C ASN A 53 14.26 15.41 3.52
N LYS A 54 13.70 14.24 3.18
CA LYS A 54 13.21 13.25 4.14
C LYS A 54 14.22 12.15 4.39
N ASP A 55 14.22 11.60 5.61
CA ASP A 55 14.89 10.34 5.89
C ASP A 55 13.92 9.18 5.66
N VAL A 56 14.44 8.08 5.13
CA VAL A 56 13.66 6.88 4.80
C VAL A 56 14.29 5.67 5.48
N VAL A 57 13.44 4.77 5.97
CA VAL A 57 13.84 3.42 6.43
C VAL A 57 13.20 2.40 5.47
N ASP A 58 14.03 1.59 4.83
CA ASP A 58 13.66 0.51 3.92
C ASP A 58 13.96 -0.83 4.64
N ILE A 59 12.92 -1.46 5.19
CA ILE A 59 13.02 -2.65 6.04
C ILE A 59 12.70 -3.90 5.22
N GLY A 60 13.56 -4.91 5.27
CA GLY A 60 13.46 -6.06 4.37
C GLY A 60 13.85 -5.68 2.94
N ALA A 61 14.82 -4.79 2.81
CA ALA A 61 15.23 -4.18 1.55
C ALA A 61 15.90 -5.17 0.58
N GLY A 62 16.36 -6.33 1.09
CA GLY A 62 17.10 -7.32 0.34
C GLY A 62 18.29 -6.72 -0.40
N ILE A 63 18.36 -6.99 -1.71
CA ILE A 63 19.42 -6.51 -2.60
C ILE A 63 19.31 -5.02 -2.96
N GLY A 64 18.35 -4.29 -2.38
CA GLY A 64 18.25 -2.84 -2.50
C GLY A 64 17.57 -2.34 -3.77
N ARG A 65 16.63 -3.09 -4.35
CA ARG A 65 15.93 -2.67 -5.59
C ARG A 65 15.19 -1.34 -5.40
N PHE A 66 14.55 -1.14 -4.25
CA PHE A 66 13.91 0.12 -3.87
C PHE A 66 14.89 1.11 -3.28
N THR A 67 15.73 0.68 -2.31
CA THR A 67 16.80 1.48 -1.71
C THR A 67 17.57 2.33 -2.74
N THR A 68 17.94 1.73 -3.88
CA THR A 68 18.66 2.42 -4.97
C THR A 68 17.94 3.70 -5.40
N VAL A 69 16.63 3.60 -5.69
CA VAL A 69 15.84 4.73 -6.21
C VAL A 69 15.39 5.67 -5.10
N LEU A 70 15.10 5.15 -3.90
CA LEU A 70 14.77 5.97 -2.73
C LEU A 70 15.90 6.95 -2.41
N ALA A 71 17.15 6.48 -2.49
CA ALA A 71 18.34 7.27 -2.19
C ALA A 71 18.65 8.37 -3.22
N GLU A 72 18.05 8.32 -4.42
CA GLU A 72 18.23 9.37 -5.44
C GLU A 72 17.61 10.71 -5.01
N THR A 73 16.55 10.67 -4.19
CA THR A 73 15.79 11.88 -3.80
C THR A 73 15.67 12.08 -2.29
N ALA A 74 15.74 11.01 -1.50
CA ALA A 74 15.75 11.11 -0.04
C ALA A 74 17.02 11.81 0.46
N ARG A 75 16.93 12.47 1.61
CA ARG A 75 18.11 12.98 2.32
C ARG A 75 19.03 11.85 2.72
N TRP A 76 18.45 10.77 3.25
CA TRP A 76 19.16 9.61 3.73
C TRP A 76 18.26 8.37 3.75
N VAL A 77 18.85 7.20 3.53
CA VAL A 77 18.14 5.91 3.57
C VAL A 77 18.84 4.95 4.55
N HIS A 78 18.08 4.40 5.50
CA HIS A 78 18.47 3.22 6.26
C HIS A 78 17.96 1.97 5.54
N SER A 79 18.84 1.11 5.07
CA SER A 79 18.46 -0.13 4.37
C SER A 79 18.75 -1.31 5.28
N THR A 80 17.73 -2.11 5.61
CA THR A 80 17.87 -3.22 6.55
C THR A 80 17.35 -4.53 5.96
N ASP A 81 18.02 -5.63 6.27
CA ASP A 81 17.57 -6.97 5.93
C ASP A 81 18.23 -7.97 6.89
N PHE A 82 17.57 -9.07 7.19
CA PHE A 82 18.15 -10.11 8.04
C PHE A 82 19.03 -11.12 7.30
N ILE A 83 19.10 -11.07 5.96
CA ILE A 83 19.99 -11.90 5.13
C ILE A 83 21.24 -11.11 4.76
N GLU A 84 22.38 -11.55 5.30
CA GLU A 84 23.69 -10.90 5.13
C GLU A 84 24.10 -10.76 3.66
N SER A 85 23.93 -11.80 2.85
CA SER A 85 24.33 -11.76 1.43
C SER A 85 23.48 -10.79 0.61
N PHE A 86 22.23 -10.54 1.00
CA PHE A 86 21.38 -9.56 0.36
C PHE A 86 21.86 -8.14 0.66
N ILE A 87 22.22 -7.84 1.92
CA ILE A 87 22.84 -6.57 2.29
C ILE A 87 24.19 -6.37 1.58
N ALA A 88 25.03 -7.41 1.50
CA ALA A 88 26.29 -7.32 0.77
C ALA A 88 26.06 -6.95 -0.71
N LYS A 89 25.04 -7.55 -1.35
CA LYS A 89 24.68 -7.20 -2.73
C LYS A 89 24.10 -5.79 -2.86
N ASN A 90 23.34 -5.35 -1.87
CA ASN A 90 22.80 -3.99 -1.80
C ASN A 90 23.94 -2.96 -1.72
N GLN A 91 24.95 -3.21 -0.87
CA GLN A 91 26.15 -2.39 -0.78
C GLN A 91 26.94 -2.35 -2.10
N GLU A 92 27.14 -3.50 -2.76
CA GLU A 92 27.80 -3.58 -4.07
C GLU A 92 27.06 -2.73 -5.12
N ARG A 93 25.74 -2.91 -5.23
CA ARG A 93 24.87 -2.19 -6.18
C ARG A 93 24.92 -0.67 -5.96
N ASN A 94 24.90 -0.27 -4.70
CA ASN A 94 24.75 1.13 -4.30
C ASN A 94 26.05 1.79 -3.84
N ALA A 95 27.21 1.19 -4.13
CA ALA A 95 28.53 1.71 -3.73
C ALA A 95 28.84 3.13 -4.26
N HIS A 96 28.10 3.57 -5.28
CA HIS A 96 28.19 4.90 -5.87
C HIS A 96 27.36 5.98 -5.13
N LEU A 97 26.50 5.57 -4.19
CA LEU A 97 25.62 6.44 -3.42
C LEU A 97 26.19 6.65 -2.01
N GLY A 98 26.25 7.91 -1.57
CA GLY A 98 26.87 8.31 -0.29
C GLY A 98 25.90 8.51 0.87
N ASN A 99 24.60 8.33 0.66
CA ASN A 99 23.53 8.66 1.61
C ASN A 99 22.72 7.44 2.09
N ILE A 100 23.33 6.25 2.05
CA ILE A 100 22.71 5.01 2.51
C ILE A 100 23.52 4.45 3.67
N SER A 101 22.83 3.96 4.70
CA SER A 101 23.43 3.07 5.70
C SER A 101 22.76 1.71 5.66
N TYR A 102 23.46 0.71 6.20
CA TYR A 102 23.06 -0.68 6.11
C TYR A 102 23.04 -1.30 7.50
N GLN A 103 22.00 -2.09 7.79
CA GLN A 103 21.91 -2.90 9.00
C GLN A 103 21.49 -4.32 8.65
N ILE A 104 22.28 -5.30 9.10
CA ILE A 104 21.88 -6.69 9.08
C ILE A 104 21.13 -6.98 10.37
N GLY A 105 19.86 -7.36 10.28
CA GLY A 105 19.06 -7.67 11.46
C GLY A 105 17.60 -7.94 11.17
N ASP A 106 16.98 -8.71 12.06
CA ASP A 106 15.54 -9.00 12.01
C ASP A 106 14.73 -7.75 12.35
N ALA A 107 13.75 -7.44 11.50
CA ALA A 107 12.86 -6.28 11.63
C ALA A 107 12.18 -6.17 13.00
N VAL A 108 11.84 -7.29 13.64
CA VAL A 108 11.15 -7.25 14.96
C VAL A 108 12.09 -6.76 16.08
N ASN A 109 13.40 -6.84 15.87
CA ASN A 109 14.41 -6.37 16.82
C ASN A 109 14.98 -5.00 16.41
N LEU A 110 14.48 -4.39 15.33
CA LEU A 110 14.92 -3.07 14.88
C LEU A 110 14.52 -2.01 15.91
N GLN A 111 15.50 -1.24 16.36
CA GLN A 111 15.29 -0.11 17.27
C GLN A 111 15.77 1.17 16.61
N MET A 112 14.96 2.22 16.70
CA MET A 112 15.23 3.52 16.10
C MET A 112 14.83 4.64 17.06
N GLU A 113 15.53 5.78 16.98
CA GLU A 113 15.22 6.96 17.79
C GLU A 113 13.86 7.56 17.39
N GLU A 114 12.95 7.69 18.37
CA GLU A 114 11.53 8.05 18.18
C GLU A 114 11.28 9.33 17.38
N LYS A 115 12.17 10.34 17.47
CA LYS A 115 12.00 11.65 16.83
C LYS A 115 12.73 11.82 15.50
N ARG A 116 13.72 10.97 15.21
CA ARG A 116 14.47 11.02 13.94
C ARG A 116 13.68 10.43 12.77
N TRP A 117 12.76 9.53 13.09
CA TRP A 117 12.02 8.70 12.12
C TRP A 117 10.51 8.98 12.10
N GLY A 118 10.08 10.16 12.56
CA GLY A 118 8.67 10.59 12.56
C GLY A 118 8.02 10.76 11.18
N GLY A 119 8.64 10.22 10.12
CA GLY A 119 8.09 10.15 8.78
C GLY A 119 7.09 8.99 8.64
N GLN A 120 6.19 9.12 7.67
CA GLN A 120 5.27 8.07 7.25
C GLN A 120 5.97 6.71 7.14
N ALA A 121 5.43 5.68 7.80
CA ALA A 121 5.82 4.31 7.54
C ALA A 121 5.08 3.85 6.27
N PHE A 122 5.83 3.35 5.29
CA PHE A 122 5.28 2.77 4.06
C PHE A 122 5.49 1.25 4.11
N PRO A 123 4.55 0.45 4.65
CA PRO A 123 4.58 -0.97 4.37
C PRO A 123 4.20 -1.18 2.91
N THR A 124 5.20 -1.26 2.03
CA THR A 124 5.03 -1.59 0.62
C THR A 124 5.01 -3.09 0.44
N VAL A 125 3.86 -3.63 0.04
CA VAL A 125 3.79 -4.90 -0.71
C VAL A 125 3.71 -4.51 -2.19
N PRO A 126 4.37 -5.24 -3.11
CA PRO A 126 4.32 -4.90 -4.52
C PRO A 126 2.90 -5.09 -5.10
N ALA A 127 2.57 -4.42 -6.21
CA ALA A 127 1.30 -4.53 -6.90
C ALA A 127 1.59 -4.92 -8.35
N GLU A 128 0.99 -6.01 -8.84
CA GLU A 128 0.96 -6.29 -10.28
C GLU A 128 -0.43 -6.77 -10.69
N LEU A 129 -1.11 -5.93 -11.47
CA LEU A 129 -2.40 -6.27 -12.07
C LEU A 129 -2.28 -6.79 -13.50
N THR A 130 -1.31 -6.30 -14.26
CA THR A 130 -1.31 -6.43 -15.72
C THR A 130 -0.69 -7.71 -16.27
N ARG A 131 0.08 -8.47 -15.47
CA ARG A 131 0.83 -9.64 -15.98
C ARG A 131 0.58 -10.96 -15.24
N SER A 132 0.06 -10.91 -14.01
CA SER A 132 -0.12 -12.08 -13.15
C SER A 132 -1.58 -12.49 -12.93
N ASN A 133 -2.56 -11.72 -13.45
CA ASN A 133 -3.99 -11.87 -13.15
C ASN A 133 -4.25 -12.04 -11.63
N ASN A 134 -3.50 -11.30 -10.81
CA ASN A 134 -3.56 -11.40 -9.35
C ASN A 134 -3.88 -10.04 -8.72
N TRP A 135 -5.16 -9.80 -8.43
CA TRP A 135 -5.64 -8.61 -7.72
C TRP A 135 -5.34 -8.58 -6.22
N ARG A 136 -4.69 -9.62 -5.67
CA ARG A 136 -4.41 -9.75 -4.22
C ARG A 136 -3.03 -9.22 -3.81
N GLN A 137 -2.30 -8.63 -4.75
CA GLN A 137 -1.10 -7.86 -4.47
C GLN A 137 -1.51 -6.43 -4.10
N VAL A 138 -1.77 -6.22 -2.80
CA VAL A 138 -2.36 -4.99 -2.26
C VAL A 138 -1.32 -4.23 -1.44
N HIS A 139 -1.24 -2.91 -1.64
CA HIS A 139 -0.39 -2.02 -0.86
C HIS A 139 -1.18 -0.89 -0.18
N TRP A 140 -0.57 -0.26 0.82
CA TRP A 140 -1.17 0.88 1.52
C TRP A 140 -0.16 2.00 1.75
N LEU A 141 -0.66 3.23 1.59
CA LEU A 141 0.04 4.46 1.92
C LEU A 141 -0.60 5.05 3.19
N THR A 142 0.08 4.96 4.32
CA THR A 142 -0.48 5.38 5.62
C THR A 142 0.23 6.61 6.18
N LYS A 143 -0.51 7.45 6.91
CA LYS A 143 0.01 8.66 7.56
C LYS A 143 -0.25 8.64 9.07
N LYS A 144 0.81 8.86 9.85
CA LYS A 144 0.69 9.13 11.29
C LYS A 144 0.05 10.51 11.50
N VAL A 145 -1.06 10.55 12.21
CA VAL A 145 -1.82 11.78 12.55
C VAL A 145 -2.11 11.80 14.05
N SER A 146 -2.55 12.96 14.55
CA SER A 146 -3.04 13.05 15.93
C SER A 146 -4.36 12.31 16.07
N ALA A 147 -4.54 11.60 17.18
CA ALA A 147 -5.78 10.91 17.56
C ALA A 147 -6.30 11.53 18.87
N ASP A 148 -6.49 12.85 18.87
CA ASP A 148 -6.82 13.60 20.08
C ASP A 148 -8.19 13.20 20.62
N GLY A 149 -8.22 12.69 21.85
CA GLY A 149 -9.44 12.22 22.51
C GLY A 149 -9.68 10.72 22.41
N ASP A 150 -8.87 10.00 21.64
CA ASP A 150 -8.97 8.54 21.53
C ASP A 150 -8.25 7.83 22.68
N GLU A 151 -8.75 6.64 23.04
CA GLU A 151 -8.08 5.74 23.98
C GLU A 151 -7.06 4.86 23.26
N GLU A 152 -5.95 4.55 23.93
CA GLU A 152 -4.92 3.68 23.38
C GLU A 152 -5.44 2.23 23.25
N THR A 153 -5.33 1.66 22.05
CA THR A 153 -5.64 0.24 21.82
C THR A 153 -4.47 -0.64 22.23
N THR A 154 -4.71 -1.65 23.08
CA THR A 154 -3.63 -2.58 23.49
C THR A 154 -3.31 -3.61 22.40
N ILE A 155 -2.11 -4.21 22.48
CA ILE A 155 -1.71 -5.31 21.58
C ILE A 155 -2.71 -6.48 21.64
N ASN A 156 -3.26 -6.79 22.81
CA ASN A 156 -4.20 -7.90 22.97
C ASN A 156 -5.55 -7.60 22.32
N ASP A 157 -6.03 -6.36 22.41
CA ASP A 157 -7.28 -5.94 21.78
C ASP A 157 -7.15 -6.02 20.26
N LEU A 158 -6.07 -5.46 19.71
CA LEU A 158 -5.76 -5.53 18.28
C LEU A 158 -5.58 -6.97 17.81
N LEU A 159 -4.86 -7.80 18.57
CA LEU A 159 -4.63 -9.20 18.22
C LEU A 159 -5.95 -10.00 18.17
N LYS A 160 -6.88 -9.75 19.10
CA LYS A 160 -8.20 -10.38 19.09
C LYS A 160 -9.01 -9.98 17.86
N LEU A 161 -9.01 -8.69 17.50
CA LEU A 161 -9.70 -8.21 16.30
C LEU A 161 -9.09 -8.84 15.03
N PHE A 162 -7.77 -8.75 14.88
CA PHE A 162 -7.05 -9.17 13.68
C PHE A 162 -7.04 -10.69 13.46
N SER A 163 -6.84 -11.48 14.54
CA SER A 163 -6.68 -12.94 14.40
C SER A 163 -7.99 -13.73 14.44
N GLN A 164 -9.10 -13.12 14.87
CA GLN A 164 -10.37 -13.82 15.08
C GLN A 164 -11.54 -13.07 14.48
N THR A 165 -11.79 -11.84 14.93
CA THR A 165 -13.05 -11.14 14.64
C THR A 165 -13.16 -10.78 13.16
N TRP A 166 -12.19 -10.03 12.62
CA TRP A 166 -12.23 -9.58 11.22
C TRP A 166 -12.13 -10.74 10.24
N TYR A 167 -11.36 -11.79 10.57
CA TYR A 167 -11.30 -12.99 9.74
C TYR A 167 -12.66 -13.69 9.64
N ALA A 168 -13.35 -13.86 10.77
CA ALA A 168 -14.66 -14.49 10.78
C ALA A 168 -15.71 -13.67 10.02
N GLU A 169 -15.67 -12.34 10.14
CA GLU A 169 -16.54 -11.43 9.41
C GLU A 169 -16.27 -11.46 7.90
N GLN A 170 -15.00 -11.45 7.48
CA GLN A 170 -14.63 -11.56 6.06
C GLN A 170 -15.14 -12.88 5.46
N VAL A 171 -14.92 -14.01 6.13
CA VAL A 171 -15.43 -15.32 5.68
C VAL A 171 -16.96 -15.33 5.53
N ALA A 172 -17.68 -14.63 6.41
CA ALA A 172 -19.12 -14.50 6.32
C ALA A 172 -19.58 -13.63 5.14
N TRP A 173 -18.80 -12.62 4.74
CA TRP A 173 -19.04 -11.82 3.55
C TRP A 173 -18.70 -12.58 2.26
N ASP A 174 -17.57 -13.28 2.22
CA ASP A 174 -17.14 -14.13 1.10
C ASP A 174 -18.25 -15.14 0.77
N ALA A 175 -18.84 -15.79 1.79
CA ALA A 175 -19.93 -16.74 1.61
C ALA A 175 -21.19 -16.15 0.95
N LYS A 176 -21.42 -14.84 1.08
CA LYS A 176 -22.56 -14.14 0.48
C LYS A 176 -22.26 -13.67 -0.95
N LEU A 177 -21.04 -13.23 -1.22
CA LEU A 177 -20.69 -12.49 -2.43
C LEU A 177 -19.93 -13.32 -3.47
N ASP A 178 -19.12 -14.31 -3.08
CA ASP A 178 -18.24 -15.05 -4.00
C ASP A 178 -18.99 -15.84 -5.08
N ASN A 179 -20.26 -16.17 -4.83
CA ASN A 179 -21.11 -16.90 -5.78
C ASN A 179 -21.93 -15.98 -6.70
N GLU A 180 -21.66 -14.68 -6.69
CA GLU A 180 -22.30 -13.74 -7.61
C GLU A 180 -21.95 -14.10 -9.07
N LYS A 181 -22.98 -14.49 -9.83
CA LYS A 181 -22.81 -15.13 -11.15
C LYS A 181 -22.49 -14.16 -12.29
N TYR A 182 -22.60 -12.87 -12.05
CA TYR A 182 -22.49 -11.85 -13.08
C TYR A 182 -21.68 -10.67 -12.57
N VAL A 183 -20.43 -10.60 -13.01
CA VAL A 183 -19.67 -9.34 -13.05
C VAL A 183 -19.39 -9.11 -14.52
N TRP A 184 -20.03 -8.09 -15.09
CA TRP A 184 -19.87 -7.78 -16.50
C TRP A 184 -18.62 -6.91 -16.66
N THR A 185 -17.55 -7.52 -17.22
CA THR A 185 -16.38 -6.90 -17.89
C THR A 185 -15.00 -7.10 -17.24
N ASP A 186 -13.99 -7.15 -18.12
CA ASP A 186 -12.61 -7.58 -17.84
C ASP A 186 -11.65 -6.42 -17.48
N LYS A 187 -12.15 -5.18 -17.29
CA LYS A 187 -11.30 -3.97 -17.19
C LYS A 187 -11.53 -3.14 -15.92
N PHE A 188 -11.66 -3.78 -14.75
CA PHE A 188 -11.78 -3.06 -13.48
C PHE A 188 -10.46 -3.02 -12.69
N ARG A 189 -10.20 -1.84 -12.11
CA ARG A 189 -9.32 -1.67 -10.96
C ARG A 189 -10.19 -1.19 -9.80
N PHE A 190 -10.03 -1.79 -8.63
CA PHE A 190 -10.70 -1.36 -7.41
C PHE A 190 -9.71 -0.64 -6.51
N GLY A 191 -10.17 0.43 -5.87
CA GLY A 191 -9.43 1.15 -4.84
C GLY A 191 -10.33 1.27 -3.62
N TRP A 192 -9.73 1.20 -2.42
CA TRP A 192 -10.42 1.49 -1.18
C TRP A 192 -9.92 2.82 -0.63
N ASN A 193 -10.84 3.69 -0.23
CA ASN A 193 -10.58 4.94 0.45
C ASN A 193 -11.53 5.04 1.65
N GLU A 194 -11.07 5.69 2.72
CA GLU A 194 -11.91 5.97 3.90
C GLU A 194 -13.15 6.82 3.55
N SER A 195 -13.02 7.71 2.57
CA SER A 195 -14.08 8.63 2.13
C SER A 195 -13.89 9.08 0.69
N LEU A 196 -14.93 9.69 0.10
CA LEU A 196 -14.86 10.33 -1.21
C LEU A 196 -13.74 11.39 -1.27
N ALA A 197 -13.62 12.21 -0.23
CA ALA A 197 -12.60 13.27 -0.15
C ALA A 197 -11.18 12.70 -0.22
N SER A 198 -10.92 11.56 0.44
CA SER A 198 -9.62 10.86 0.38
C SER A 198 -9.33 10.35 -1.04
N SER A 199 -10.34 9.81 -1.73
CA SER A 199 -10.20 9.37 -3.12
C SER A 199 -9.91 10.53 -4.08
N ILE A 200 -10.63 11.66 -3.94
CA ILE A 200 -10.41 12.86 -4.75
C ILE A 200 -8.99 13.38 -4.58
N GLU A 201 -8.49 13.45 -3.34
CA GLU A 201 -7.13 13.93 -3.08
C GLU A 201 -6.07 13.05 -3.75
N TYR A 202 -6.23 11.72 -3.67
CA TYR A 202 -5.32 10.77 -4.31
C TYR A 202 -5.22 10.98 -5.82
N TRP A 203 -6.37 11.16 -6.49
CA TRP A 203 -6.44 11.33 -7.94
C TRP A 203 -6.01 12.72 -8.39
N ARG A 204 -6.30 13.75 -7.59
CA ARG A 204 -5.85 15.12 -7.85
C ARG A 204 -4.32 15.22 -7.83
N GLN A 205 -3.65 14.55 -6.90
CA GLN A 205 -2.18 14.50 -6.85
C GLN A 205 -1.53 13.82 -8.08
N ARG A 206 -2.34 13.15 -8.91
CA ARG A 206 -1.92 12.46 -10.14
C ARG A 206 -2.42 13.15 -11.40
N ASP A 207 -2.94 14.37 -11.28
CA ASP A 207 -3.54 15.14 -12.37
C ASP A 207 -4.57 14.32 -13.18
N ALA A 208 -5.32 13.46 -12.49
CA ALA A 208 -6.32 12.61 -13.13
C ALA A 208 -7.50 13.43 -13.65
N SER A 209 -8.10 12.98 -14.75
CA SER A 209 -9.30 13.58 -15.33
C SER A 209 -10.18 12.50 -15.95
N PHE A 210 -11.19 12.05 -15.18
CA PHE A 210 -12.11 10.99 -15.57
C PHE A 210 -13.18 11.48 -16.57
N ASP A 211 -13.60 10.59 -17.46
CA ASP A 211 -14.59 10.88 -18.52
C ASP A 211 -16.05 10.85 -18.03
N CYS A 212 -16.33 10.06 -16.99
CA CYS A 212 -17.66 9.95 -16.41
C CYS A 212 -17.59 9.44 -14.97
N LEU A 213 -18.62 9.76 -14.18
CA LEU A 213 -18.83 9.21 -12.83
C LEU A 213 -20.13 8.42 -12.81
N ILE A 214 -20.05 7.19 -12.31
CA ILE A 214 -21.22 6.38 -11.96
C ILE A 214 -21.10 6.08 -10.47
N GLY A 215 -22.11 6.46 -9.69
CA GLY A 215 -22.07 6.31 -8.23
C GLY A 215 -23.40 5.82 -7.69
N THR A 216 -23.33 5.07 -6.60
CA THR A 216 -24.48 4.77 -5.75
C THR A 216 -24.28 5.50 -4.43
N GLU A 217 -25.36 6.04 -3.85
CA GLU A 217 -25.33 6.64 -2.50
C GLU A 217 -24.35 7.83 -2.39
N LEU A 218 -24.06 8.54 -3.48
CA LEU A 218 -23.11 9.66 -3.48
C LEU A 218 -23.65 10.82 -2.66
N LEU A 219 -24.93 11.16 -2.86
CA LEU A 219 -25.58 12.26 -2.16
C LEU A 219 -25.91 11.90 -0.70
N SER A 220 -26.28 10.64 -0.43
CA SER A 220 -26.68 10.22 0.91
C SER A 220 -25.51 10.04 1.89
N THR A 221 -24.28 9.85 1.39
CA THR A 221 -23.11 9.53 2.23
C THR A 221 -22.04 10.61 2.27
N ASN A 222 -22.20 11.72 1.51
CA ASN A 222 -21.19 12.77 1.41
C ASN A 222 -21.79 14.16 1.58
N ASP A 223 -20.99 15.09 2.10
CA ASP A 223 -21.34 16.51 2.17
C ASP A 223 -21.16 17.23 0.83
N ASP A 224 -21.84 18.38 0.68
CA ASP A 224 -21.80 19.22 -0.52
C ASP A 224 -20.36 19.62 -0.91
N ASP A 225 -19.50 19.86 0.08
CA ASP A 225 -18.12 20.27 -0.15
C ASP A 225 -17.31 19.15 -0.82
N SER A 226 -17.50 17.91 -0.39
CA SER A 226 -16.87 16.72 -0.98
C SER A 226 -17.41 16.45 -2.38
N ILE A 227 -18.72 16.59 -2.58
CA ILE A 227 -19.37 16.41 -3.89
C ILE A 227 -18.87 17.47 -4.88
N ARG A 228 -18.78 18.74 -4.48
CA ARG A 228 -18.26 19.83 -5.33
C ARG A 228 -16.82 19.58 -5.79
N ARG A 229 -16.00 18.95 -4.94
CA ARG A 229 -14.59 18.64 -5.25
C ARG A 229 -14.44 17.54 -6.30
N VAL A 230 -15.47 16.73 -6.58
CA VAL A 230 -15.44 15.72 -7.65
C VAL A 230 -15.05 16.37 -8.97
N ALA A 231 -15.55 17.56 -9.28
CA ALA A 231 -15.23 18.26 -10.53
C ALA A 231 -13.72 18.47 -10.76
N SER A 232 -12.90 18.52 -9.71
CA SER A 232 -11.44 18.71 -9.81
C SER A 232 -10.71 17.52 -10.45
N ILE A 233 -11.35 16.35 -10.52
CA ILE A 233 -10.81 15.12 -11.12
C ILE A 233 -11.60 14.67 -12.35
N MET A 234 -12.52 15.51 -12.86
CA MET A 234 -13.35 15.20 -14.03
C MET A 234 -12.93 16.05 -15.23
N LYS A 235 -13.06 15.50 -16.44
CA LYS A 235 -12.95 16.30 -17.67
C LYS A 235 -14.09 17.33 -17.75
N PRO A 236 -13.90 18.46 -18.46
CA PRO A 236 -14.99 19.35 -18.80
C PRO A 236 -16.13 18.58 -19.46
N GLU A 237 -17.37 18.88 -19.05
CA GLU A 237 -18.60 18.24 -19.57
C GLU A 237 -18.73 16.73 -19.28
N ALA A 238 -17.92 16.18 -18.38
CA ALA A 238 -18.05 14.79 -17.95
C ALA A 238 -19.46 14.51 -17.41
N LYS A 239 -20.02 13.36 -17.79
CA LYS A 239 -21.37 12.96 -17.38
C LYS A 239 -21.33 12.25 -16.03
N VAL A 240 -22.33 12.54 -15.21
CA VAL A 240 -22.54 11.90 -13.91
C VAL A 240 -23.87 11.15 -13.93
N VAL A 241 -23.87 9.91 -13.46
CA VAL A 241 -25.06 9.08 -13.29
C VAL A 241 -25.08 8.56 -11.86
N LEU A 242 -26.13 8.91 -11.11
CA LEU A 242 -26.27 8.53 -9.70
C LEU A 242 -27.48 7.64 -9.50
N LEU A 243 -27.36 6.68 -8.60
CA LEU A 243 -28.46 5.92 -8.04
C LEU A 243 -28.49 6.18 -6.53
N GLU A 244 -29.52 6.90 -6.08
CA GLU A 244 -29.61 7.38 -4.70
C GLU A 244 -30.78 6.71 -3.96
N PRO A 245 -30.56 6.24 -2.72
CA PRO A 245 -31.63 5.80 -1.85
C PRO A 245 -32.37 7.03 -1.32
N VAL A 246 -33.69 7.07 -1.50
CA VAL A 246 -34.56 8.11 -0.96
C VAL A 246 -35.79 7.48 -0.35
N ASP A 247 -36.27 8.04 0.77
CA ASP A 247 -37.54 7.63 1.36
C ASP A 247 -38.72 8.12 0.50
N ASP A 248 -38.63 9.36 -0.02
CA ASP A 248 -39.60 9.98 -0.91
C ASP A 248 -38.88 10.73 -2.05
N VAL A 249 -39.47 10.71 -3.25
CA VAL A 249 -38.90 11.39 -4.43
C VAL A 249 -39.17 12.90 -4.37
N ALA A 250 -38.22 13.65 -3.82
CA ALA A 250 -38.22 15.12 -3.83
C ALA A 250 -37.21 15.65 -4.87
N GLU A 251 -37.66 15.86 -6.11
CA GLU A 251 -36.76 16.19 -7.23
C GLU A 251 -36.01 17.53 -7.11
N GLN A 252 -36.59 18.54 -6.44
CA GLN A 252 -35.98 19.88 -6.39
C GLN A 252 -34.69 19.90 -5.56
N PRO A 253 -34.68 19.43 -4.29
CA PRO A 253 -33.45 19.33 -3.51
C PRO A 253 -32.37 18.43 -4.13
N ILE A 254 -32.76 17.41 -4.91
CA ILE A 254 -31.81 16.49 -5.57
C ILE A 254 -31.10 17.17 -6.75
N LYS A 255 -31.71 18.21 -7.35
CA LYS A 255 -31.15 18.94 -8.49
C LYS A 255 -30.25 20.12 -8.08
N GLU A 256 -30.37 20.59 -6.84
CA GLU A 256 -29.57 21.69 -6.26
C GLU A 256 -28.21 21.20 -5.79
#